data_AF-A0A640MJI5-F1
#
_entry.id   AF-A0A640MJI5-F1
#
_cell.length_a   1.000
_cell.length_b   1.000
_cell.length_c   1.000
_cell.angle_alpha   90.00
_cell.angle_beta   90.00
_cell.angle_gamma   90.00
#
_symmetry.space_group_name_H-M   'P 1'
#
loop_
_entity.id
_entity.type
_entity.pdbx_description
1 polymer ?
#
loop_
_entity_poly.entity_id
_entity_poly.type
_entity_poly.pdbx_seq_one_letter_code
_entity_poly.pdbx_strand_id
1 'polypeptide(L)'
;MRLYVDVEKSFEHGIAYMGVSNWLDFSTKEIKGVEIHCINLATFEKFKVRIKGAEKQMFKKLEKRQIISFEGLIANSWTLDNGKSGVTISANKLQEISE
;
A
#
# COMPACT_ATOMS: atom_id res chain seq x y z
N MET A 1 -13.52 6.47 -18.98
CA MET A 1 -13.65 7.25 -17.73
C MET A 1 -12.40 6.98 -16.90
N ARG A 2 -11.56 7.99 -16.61
CA ARG A 2 -10.41 7.83 -15.69
C ARG A 2 -10.92 8.07 -14.27
N LEU A 3 -10.87 7.04 -13.43
CA LEU A 3 -11.19 7.17 -12.00
C LEU A 3 -10.02 7.94 -11.36
N TYR A 4 -10.23 9.23 -11.08
CA TYR A 4 -9.33 9.99 -10.22
C TYR A 4 -9.70 9.63 -8.79
N VAL A 5 -8.96 8.70 -8.19
CA VAL A 5 -9.06 8.44 -6.76
C VAL A 5 -8.34 9.59 -6.07
N ASP A 6 -9.10 10.45 -5.39
CA ASP A 6 -8.53 11.44 -4.49
C ASP A 6 -8.03 10.71 -3.25
N VAL A 7 -6.75 10.39 -3.30
CA VAL A 7 -6.06 9.59 -2.29
C VAL A 7 -6.03 10.31 -0.95
N GLU A 8 -5.82 11.63 -0.93
CA GLU A 8 -5.77 12.41 0.31
C GLU A 8 -7.13 12.37 1.02
N LYS A 9 -8.21 12.63 0.28
CA LYS A 9 -9.57 12.56 0.84
C LYS A 9 -9.97 11.15 1.26
N SER A 10 -9.52 10.14 0.53
CA SER A 10 -9.84 8.74 0.82
C SER A 10 -9.23 8.25 2.14
N PHE A 11 -8.10 8.83 2.57
CA PHE A 11 -7.36 8.37 3.76
C PHE A 11 -7.25 9.43 4.87
N GLU A 12 -8.08 10.47 4.83
CA GLU A 12 -8.11 11.59 5.79
C GLU A 12 -8.23 11.13 7.27
N HIS A 13 -8.94 10.04 7.51
CA HIS A 13 -9.18 9.51 8.86
C HIS A 13 -8.05 8.58 9.36
N GLY A 14 -6.98 8.45 8.59
CA GLY A 14 -5.82 7.65 8.91
C GLY A 14 -5.89 6.22 8.37
N ILE A 15 -4.71 5.62 8.30
CA ILE A 15 -4.50 4.26 7.82
C ILE A 15 -3.93 3.43 8.96
N ALA A 16 -4.58 2.31 9.27
CA ALA A 16 -4.09 1.39 10.29
C ALA A 16 -3.26 0.27 9.65
N TYR A 17 -2.06 0.04 10.19
CA TYR A 17 -1.20 -1.08 9.82
C TYR A 17 -1.77 -2.41 10.29
N MET A 18 -1.79 -3.43 9.42
CA MET A 18 -2.28 -4.77 9.75
C MET A 18 -1.23 -5.88 9.58
N GLY A 19 -0.18 -5.63 8.81
CA GLY A 19 0.88 -6.60 8.55
C GLY A 19 1.69 -6.26 7.30
N VAL A 20 2.70 -7.08 7.03
CA VAL A 20 3.57 -6.92 5.85
C VAL A 20 3.86 -8.27 5.19
N SER A 21 3.77 -8.33 3.87
CA SER A 21 4.16 -9.48 3.06
C SER A 21 5.17 -9.10 1.98
N ASN A 22 5.87 -10.09 1.41
CA ASN A 22 6.76 -9.82 0.28
C ASN A 22 5.90 -9.52 -0.94
N TRP A 23 6.27 -8.48 -1.69
CA TRP A 23 5.73 -8.27 -3.03
C TRP A 23 6.60 -9.04 -4.01
N LEU A 24 6.01 -10.09 -4.60
CA LEU A 24 6.67 -10.92 -5.59
C LEU A 24 6.30 -10.46 -7.00
N ASP A 25 7.29 -10.49 -7.88
CA ASP A 25 7.06 -10.46 -9.32
C ASP A 25 6.21 -11.67 -9.73
N PHE A 26 5.19 -11.42 -10.54
CA PHE A 26 4.26 -12.49 -10.92
C PHE A 26 4.96 -13.57 -11.76
N SER A 27 5.88 -13.15 -12.64
CA SER A 27 6.56 -14.00 -13.60
C SER A 27 7.82 -14.63 -13.00
N THR A 28 8.70 -13.82 -12.41
CA THR A 28 10.01 -14.30 -11.94
C THR A 28 10.01 -14.82 -10.51
N LYS A 29 8.94 -14.56 -9.74
CA LYS A 29 8.86 -14.83 -8.28
C LYS A 29 9.93 -14.12 -7.45
N GLU A 30 10.67 -13.18 -8.03
CA GLU A 30 11.62 -12.35 -7.30
C GLU A 30 10.90 -11.39 -6.36
N ILE A 31 11.51 -11.08 -5.22
CA ILE A 31 11.01 -10.05 -4.32
C ILE A 31 11.32 -8.68 -4.94
N LYS A 32 10.27 -7.92 -5.29
CA LYS A 32 10.39 -6.53 -5.80
C LYS A 32 10.25 -5.48 -4.70
N GLY A 33 9.80 -5.88 -3.51
CA GLY A 33 9.61 -5.03 -2.34
C GLY A 33 8.66 -5.66 -1.34
N VAL A 34 7.83 -4.85 -0.68
CA VAL A 34 6.80 -5.32 0.26
C VAL A 34 5.39 -4.87 -0.12
N GLU A 35 4.40 -5.64 0.34
CA GLU A 35 3.00 -5.21 0.44
C GLU A 35 2.68 -4.95 1.92
N ILE A 36 2.32 -3.71 2.26
CA ILE A 36 1.81 -3.31 3.57
C ILE A 36 0.30 -3.50 3.57
N HIS A 37 -0.21 -4.30 4.51
CA HIS A 37 -1.63 -4.58 4.65
C HIS A 37 -2.23 -3.51 5.55
N CYS A 38 -3.27 -2.86 5.07
CA CYS A 38 -3.83 -1.67 5.66
C CYS A 38 -5.33 -1.78 5.84
N ILE A 39 -5.88 -1.02 6.79
CA ILE A 39 -7.31 -0.74 6.91
C ILE A 39 -7.51 0.77 6.88
N ASN A 40 -8.49 1.20 6.10
CA ASN A 40 -8.97 2.58 6.14
C ASN A 40 -9.83 2.76 7.40
N LEU A 41 -9.48 3.70 8.27
CA LEU A 41 -10.20 3.89 9.53
C LEU A 41 -11.59 4.52 9.36
N ALA A 42 -11.87 5.20 8.24
CA ALA A 42 -13.21 5.71 7.94
C ALA A 42 -14.16 4.62 7.43
N THR A 43 -13.69 3.79 6.49
CA THR A 43 -14.55 2.84 5.77
C THR A 43 -14.42 1.40 6.26
N PHE A 44 -13.43 1.10 7.10
CA PHE A 44 -13.01 -0.25 7.51
C PHE A 44 -12.60 -1.15 6.33
N GLU A 45 -12.41 -0.58 5.14
CA GLU A 45 -12.00 -1.33 3.96
C GLU A 45 -10.53 -1.73 4.07
N LYS A 46 -10.25 -2.98 3.72
CA LYS A 46 -8.90 -3.53 3.66
C LYS A 46 -8.30 -3.20 2.31
N PHE A 47 -7.06 -2.73 2.33
CA PHE A 47 -6.29 -2.49 1.12
C PHE A 47 -4.82 -2.81 1.34
N LYS A 48 -4.05 -2.78 0.25
CA LYS A 48 -2.61 -3.04 0.28
C LYS A 48 -1.87 -1.90 -0.38
N VAL A 49 -0.76 -1.50 0.23
CA VAL A 49 0.17 -0.50 -0.31
C VAL A 49 1.47 -1.20 -0.66
N ARG A 50 1.95 -1.00 -1.89
CA ARG A 50 3.24 -1.54 -2.35
C ARG A 50 4.35 -0.53 -2.18
N ILE A 51 5.45 -0.95 -1.59
CA ILE A 51 6.69 -0.15 -1.50
C ILE A 51 7.78 -0.94 -2.20
N LYS A 52 8.26 -0.40 -3.32
CA LYS A 52 9.30 -1.03 -4.15
C LYS A 52 10.66 -0.96 -3.45
N GLY A 53 11.45 -2.03 -3.51
CA GLY A 53 12.79 -2.09 -2.91
C GLY A 53 12.84 -2.15 -1.39
N ALA A 54 11.71 -1.99 -0.70
CA ALA A 54 11.66 -2.10 0.75
C ALA A 54 11.71 -3.57 1.21
N GLU A 55 12.26 -3.79 2.40
CA GLU A 55 12.35 -5.10 3.02
C GLU A 55 11.40 -5.23 4.21
N LYS A 56 10.87 -6.43 4.45
CA LYS A 56 10.01 -6.70 5.63
C LYS A 56 10.61 -6.25 6.95
N GLN A 57 11.94 -6.30 7.07
CA GLN A 57 12.64 -5.97 8.30
C GLN A 57 12.45 -4.52 8.73
N MET A 58 12.26 -3.61 7.76
CA MET A 58 12.03 -2.19 7.99
C MET A 58 10.73 -1.92 8.75
N PHE A 59 9.79 -2.87 8.75
CA PHE A 59 8.45 -2.73 9.35
C PHE A 59 8.27 -3.58 10.61
N LYS A 60 9.33 -4.24 11.11
CA LYS A 60 9.26 -5.12 12.30
C LYS A 60 8.83 -4.40 13.58
N LYS A 61 9.08 -3.09 13.66
CA LYS A 61 8.71 -2.26 14.81
C LYS A 61 7.25 -1.80 14.80
N LEU A 62 6.53 -1.99 13.69
CA LEU A 62 5.13 -1.55 13.59
C LEU A 62 4.20 -2.54 14.28
N GLU A 63 3.32 -2.02 15.12
CA GLU A 63 2.30 -2.80 15.80
C GLU A 63 1.00 -2.86 15.00
N LYS A 64 0.27 -3.97 15.12
CA LYS A 64 -1.06 -4.09 14.52
C LYS A 64 -1.97 -2.97 15.03
N ARG A 65 -2.70 -2.34 14.11
CA ARG A 65 -3.58 -1.19 14.30
C ARG A 65 -2.87 0.13 14.60
N GLN A 66 -1.53 0.18 14.56
CA GLN A 66 -0.80 1.44 14.61
C GLN A 66 -1.19 2.31 13.42
N ILE A 67 -1.46 3.60 13.69
CA ILE A 67 -1.71 4.59 12.64
C ILE A 67 -0.40 4.87 11.92
N ILE A 68 -0.42 4.74 10.59
CA ILE A 68 0.73 4.97 9.73
C ILE A 68 0.36 5.94 8.61
N SER A 69 1.35 6.66 8.10
CA SER A 69 1.23 7.48 6.90
C SER A 69 2.30 7.08 5.88
N PHE A 70 2.06 7.45 4.63
CA PHE A 70 2.91 7.11 3.51
C PHE A 70 3.30 8.36 2.75
N GLU A 71 4.54 8.42 2.29
CA GLU A 71 4.99 9.47 1.38
C GLU A 71 4.73 9.04 -0.07
N GLY A 72 4.10 9.93 -0.85
CA GLY A 72 3.85 9.71 -2.27
C GLY A 72 2.87 8.57 -2.56
N LEU A 73 1.73 8.53 -1.86
CA LEU A 73 0.72 7.51 -2.09
C LEU A 73 0.03 7.72 -3.45
N ILE A 74 0.06 6.71 -4.31
CA ILE A 74 -0.43 6.77 -5.69
C ILE A 74 -1.30 5.55 -5.98
N ALA A 75 -2.46 5.77 -6.61
CA ALA A 75 -3.30 4.71 -7.16
C ALA A 75 -2.91 4.44 -8.63
N ASN A 76 -2.43 3.23 -8.92
CA ASN A 76 -2.07 2.78 -10.25
C ASN A 76 -3.14 1.84 -10.80
N SER A 77 -3.72 2.19 -11.94
CA SER A 77 -4.59 1.30 -12.71
C SER A 77 -3.76 0.48 -13.68
N TRP A 78 -4.06 -0.81 -13.81
CA TRP A 78 -3.46 -1.68 -14.82
C TRP A 78 -4.55 -2.46 -15.57
N THR A 79 -4.25 -2.80 -16.82
CA THR A 79 -5.06 -3.67 -17.66
C THR A 79 -4.13 -4.68 -18.31
N LEU A 80 -4.47 -5.96 -18.20
CA LEU A 80 -3.78 -7.07 -18.86
C LEU A 80 -4.41 -7.31 -20.25
N ASP A 81 -3.64 -7.88 -21.17
CA ASP A 81 -4.08 -8.16 -22.54
C ASP A 81 -5.29 -9.11 -22.62
N ASN A 82 -5.53 -9.90 -21.56
CA ASN A 82 -6.72 -10.76 -21.43
C ASN A 82 -7.97 -10.02 -20.92
N GLY A 83 -7.95 -8.67 -20.89
CA GLY A 83 -9.07 -7.83 -20.47
C GLY A 83 -9.24 -7.66 -18.96
N LYS A 84 -8.43 -8.34 -18.13
CA LYS A 84 -8.47 -8.13 -16.67
C LYS A 84 -7.86 -6.78 -16.33
N SER A 85 -8.56 -5.99 -15.52
CA SER A 85 -8.05 -4.73 -14.99
C SER A 85 -8.11 -4.70 -13.47
N GLY A 86 -7.35 -3.80 -12.87
CA GLY A 86 -7.34 -3.61 -11.43
C GLY A 86 -6.68 -2.31 -11.02
N VAL A 87 -6.81 -2.00 -9.73
CA VAL A 87 -6.17 -0.85 -9.09
C VAL A 87 -5.23 -1.37 -8.02
N THR A 88 -4.03 -0.79 -7.95
CA THR A 88 -3.04 -1.06 -6.92
C THR A 88 -2.55 0.24 -6.34
N ILE A 89 -2.40 0.32 -5.02
CA ILE A 89 -1.85 1.49 -4.35
C ILE A 89 -0.36 1.26 -4.12
N SER A 90 0.46 2.27 -4.41
CA SER A 90 1.89 2.29 -4.14
C SER A 90 2.29 3.50 -3.32
N ALA A 91 3.41 3.41 -2.62
CA ALA A 91 4.04 4.53 -1.93
C ALA A 91 5.57 4.48 -2.12
N ASN A 92 6.22 5.64 -1.94
CA ASN A 92 7.68 5.73 -1.97
C ASN A 92 8.30 5.12 -0.72
N LYS A 93 7.77 5.49 0.45
CA LYS A 93 8.19 4.98 1.77
C LYS A 93 7.09 5.20 2.81
N LEU A 94 7.24 4.55 3.96
CA LEU A 94 6.52 4.91 5.17
C LEU A 94 7.05 6.28 5.62
N GLN A 95 6.15 7.20 5.98
CA GLN A 95 6.57 8.44 6.60
C GLN A 95 6.97 8.13 8.04
N GLU A 96 8.10 8.67 8.49
CA GLU A 96 8.53 8.50 9.88
C GLU A 96 7.49 9.16 10.79
N ILE A 97 7.02 8.40 11.78
CA ILE A 97 6.17 8.94 12.84
C ILE A 97 7.14 9.69 13.76
N SER A 98 7.28 10.99 13.57
CA SER A 98 8.00 11.86 14.51
C SER A 98 7.28 11.77 15.86
N GLU A 99 7.99 11.30 16.88
CA GLU A 99 7.55 11.33 18.29
C GLU A 99 7.42 12.77 18.82
#